data_AF-A0AAW9B948-F1
#
_entry.id   AF-A0AAW9B948-F1
#
_cell.length_a   1.000
_cell.length_b   1.000
_cell.length_c   1.000
_cell.angle_alpha   90.00
_cell.angle_beta   90.00
_cell.angle_gamma   90.00
#
_symmetry.space_group_name_H-M   'P 1'
#
loop_
_entity.id
_entity.type
_entity.pdbx_description
1 polymer ?
#
loop_
_entity_poly.entity_id
_entity_poly.type
_entity_poly.pdbx_seq_one_letter_code
_entity_poly.pdbx_strand_id
1 'polypeptide(L)'
;VNSHTLLPFLKPKVRLITPFPLAVNSEFTTNVLIKPIIGLRNEAGFDAEKQSMGSGVVARAVVTKDSHWVIRTSSSWRESIIQTVERDISRLEHFALIKALAFADRTGLTKEDWQSLRDSGLLHLVSISGLHIGMALTFGLALGGLIRLAMPRYWFLPSVSGLAFAIVYAWLADFSLPTTRA
;
A
#
# COMPACT_ATOMS: atom_id res chain seq x y z
N VAL A 1 1.50 -0.61 -26.14
CA VAL A 1 1.56 0.60 -26.99
C VAL A 1 1.51 0.13 -28.42
N ASN A 2 0.58 0.63 -29.25
CA ASN A 2 0.37 0.19 -30.64
C ASN A 2 0.15 -1.32 -30.82
N SER A 3 -0.92 -1.87 -30.22
CA SER A 3 -1.37 -3.26 -30.44
C SER A 3 -0.40 -4.38 -30.03
N HIS A 4 0.82 -4.06 -29.60
CA HIS A 4 1.80 -5.01 -29.10
C HIS A 4 1.63 -5.21 -27.59
N THR A 5 1.36 -6.45 -27.20
CA THR A 5 1.45 -6.95 -25.83
C THR A 5 2.91 -6.94 -25.41
N LEU A 6 3.25 -6.06 -24.46
CA LEU A 6 4.58 -6.06 -23.86
C LEU A 6 4.75 -7.31 -22.99
N LEU A 7 5.91 -7.95 -23.07
CA LEU A 7 6.28 -9.08 -22.22
C LEU A 7 6.13 -8.70 -20.74
N PRO A 8 5.60 -9.59 -19.87
CA PRO A 8 5.24 -9.25 -18.49
C PRO A 8 6.40 -8.66 -17.67
N PHE A 9 7.64 -9.07 -17.93
CA PHE A 9 8.84 -8.59 -17.24
C PHE A 9 9.41 -7.26 -17.79
N LEU A 10 8.98 -6.84 -18.97
CA LEU A 10 9.43 -5.62 -19.65
C LEU A 10 8.38 -4.51 -19.60
N LYS A 11 7.32 -4.68 -18.80
CA LYS A 11 6.27 -3.66 -18.66
C LYS A 11 6.85 -2.42 -17.98
N PRO A 12 7.05 -1.30 -18.70
CA PRO A 12 7.56 -0.08 -18.10
C PRO A 12 6.54 0.44 -17.07
N LYS A 13 7.01 0.86 -15.90
CA LYS A 13 6.15 1.52 -14.93
C LYS A 13 6.01 2.99 -15.33
N VAL A 14 4.77 3.48 -15.29
CA VAL A 14 4.45 4.86 -15.65
C VAL A 14 3.63 5.46 -14.52
N ARG A 15 3.93 6.69 -14.13
CA ARG A 15 3.12 7.41 -13.16
C ARG A 15 1.93 8.02 -13.88
N LEU A 16 0.73 7.50 -13.63
CA LEU A 16 -0.51 8.01 -14.19
C LEU A 16 -1.13 9.07 -13.26
N ILE A 17 -1.56 10.18 -13.83
CA ILE A 17 -2.33 11.21 -13.12
C ILE A 17 -3.77 11.14 -13.62
N THR A 18 -4.70 10.79 -12.73
CA THR A 18 -6.13 10.64 -13.01
C THR A 18 -6.95 11.74 -12.32
N PRO A 19 -8.09 12.14 -12.89
CA PRO A 19 -8.97 13.15 -12.28
C PRO A 19 -9.82 12.59 -11.13
N PHE A 20 -9.93 11.27 -11.01
CA PHE A 20 -10.66 10.56 -9.96
C PHE A 20 -9.82 9.42 -9.37
N PRO A 21 -10.10 8.98 -8.14
CA PRO A 21 -9.40 7.85 -7.53
C PRO A 21 -9.74 6.55 -8.28
N LEU A 22 -8.71 5.77 -8.60
CA LEU A 22 -8.84 4.42 -9.16
C LEU A 22 -8.62 3.40 -8.04
N ALA A 23 -9.47 2.37 -8.01
CA ALA A 23 -9.29 1.25 -7.10
C ALA A 23 -8.01 0.47 -7.42
N VAL A 24 -7.35 -0.05 -6.39
CA VAL A 24 -6.16 -0.89 -6.53
C VAL A 24 -6.56 -2.17 -7.28
N ASN A 25 -5.69 -2.64 -8.18
CA ASN A 25 -5.93 -3.78 -9.09
C ASN A 25 -7.06 -3.56 -10.12
N SER A 26 -7.44 -2.32 -10.41
CA SER A 26 -8.32 -2.03 -11.55
C SER A 26 -7.56 -2.16 -12.87
N GLU A 27 -8.17 -2.85 -13.84
CA GLU A 27 -7.73 -2.83 -15.23
C GLU A 27 -8.47 -1.70 -15.95
N PHE A 28 -7.76 -0.82 -16.65
CA PHE A 28 -8.39 0.27 -17.38
C PHE A 28 -7.78 0.47 -18.76
N THR A 29 -8.61 0.92 -19.71
CA THR A 29 -8.19 1.38 -21.03
C THR A 29 -8.54 2.86 -21.16
N THR A 30 -7.55 3.69 -21.48
CA THR A 30 -7.72 5.14 -21.66
C THR A 30 -6.64 5.71 -22.58
N ASN A 31 -6.93 6.86 -23.18
CA ASN A 31 -5.98 7.62 -24.00
C ASN A 31 -5.20 8.58 -23.12
N VAL A 32 -3.87 8.47 -23.14
CA VAL A 32 -2.97 9.29 -22.33
C VAL A 32 -1.91 9.97 -23.17
N LEU A 33 -1.53 11.17 -22.77
CA LEU A 33 -0.34 11.85 -23.25
C LEU A 33 0.85 11.47 -22.36
N ILE A 34 1.88 10.88 -22.96
CA ILE A 34 3.11 10.53 -22.24
C ILE A 34 4.05 11.74 -22.23
N LYS A 35 4.51 12.15 -21.05
CA LYS A 35 5.51 13.20 -20.84
C LYS A 35 6.77 12.61 -20.18
N PRO A 36 7.97 13.04 -20.58
CA PRO A 36 9.20 12.65 -19.89
C PRO A 36 9.20 13.19 -18.45
N ILE A 37 9.89 12.49 -17.55
CA ILE A 37 10.17 12.97 -16.20
C ILE A 37 11.53 13.65 -16.25
N ILE A 38 11.56 14.97 -16.14
CA ILE A 38 12.78 15.77 -16.13
C ILE A 38 13.06 16.25 -14.71
N GLY A 39 14.30 16.03 -14.24
CA GLY A 39 14.78 16.55 -12.97
C GLY A 39 15.27 17.98 -13.14
N LEU A 40 15.04 18.83 -12.14
CA LEU A 40 15.77 20.09 -12.05
C LEU A 40 17.16 19.76 -11.52
N ARG A 41 18.21 20.20 -12.23
CA ARG A 41 19.61 20.05 -11.79
C ARG A 41 19.83 20.95 -10.57
N ASN A 42 19.49 20.43 -9.39
CA ASN A 42 19.56 21.15 -8.13
C ASN A 42 20.57 20.44 -7.21
N GLU A 43 21.67 21.12 -6.89
CA GLU A 43 22.80 20.53 -6.16
C GLU A 43 22.48 20.27 -4.68
N ALA A 44 21.45 20.92 -4.13
CA ALA A 44 21.00 20.78 -2.75
C ALA A 44 19.47 20.55 -2.63
N GLY A 45 18.86 19.92 -3.64
CA GLY A 45 17.40 19.73 -3.71
C GLY A 45 16.94 18.32 -4.07
N PHE A 46 15.63 18.11 -4.01
CA PHE A 46 15.00 16.85 -4.39
C PHE A 46 15.06 16.62 -5.90
N ASP A 47 15.71 15.54 -6.33
CA ASP A 47 15.82 15.16 -7.74
C ASP A 47 14.72 14.16 -8.12
N ALA A 48 13.70 14.69 -8.81
CA ALA A 48 12.55 13.90 -9.27
C ALA A 48 12.91 12.84 -10.33
N GLU A 49 13.97 13.07 -11.11
CA GLU A 49 14.42 12.13 -12.14
C GLU A 49 15.13 10.95 -11.50
N LYS A 50 16.07 11.22 -10.58
CA LYS A 50 16.77 10.18 -9.84
C LYS A 50 15.82 9.30 -9.01
N GLN A 51 14.81 9.91 -8.38
CA GLN A 51 13.80 9.15 -7.63
C GLN A 51 12.90 8.29 -8.53
N SER A 52 12.47 8.83 -9.68
CA SER A 52 11.62 8.09 -10.63
C SER A 52 12.39 6.92 -11.24
N MET A 53 13.67 7.12 -11.57
CA MET A 53 14.56 6.05 -12.01
C MET A 53 14.72 4.96 -10.95
N GLY A 54 14.92 5.33 -9.68
CA GLY A 54 15.03 4.39 -8.56
C GLY A 54 13.77 3.56 -8.31
N SER A 55 12.60 4.03 -8.75
CA SER A 55 11.31 3.29 -8.69
C SER A 55 10.96 2.56 -9.99
N GLY A 56 11.84 2.61 -11.00
CA GLY A 56 11.63 2.04 -12.33
C GLY A 56 10.54 2.76 -13.15
N VAL A 57 10.17 3.97 -12.76
CA VAL A 57 9.16 4.79 -13.43
C VAL A 57 9.83 5.59 -14.54
N VAL A 58 9.54 5.23 -15.79
CA VAL A 58 10.23 5.79 -16.96
C VAL A 58 9.55 7.02 -17.55
N ALA A 59 8.27 7.23 -17.26
CA ALA A 59 7.50 8.34 -17.82
C ALA A 59 6.29 8.72 -16.95
N ARG A 60 5.72 9.89 -17.25
CA ARG A 60 4.48 10.39 -16.65
C ARG A 60 3.37 10.37 -17.70
N ALA A 61 2.28 9.66 -17.44
CA ALA A 61 1.10 9.67 -18.29
C ALA A 61 0.07 10.66 -17.72
N VAL A 62 -0.39 11.58 -18.56
CA VAL A 62 -1.45 12.55 -18.23
C VAL A 62 -2.65 12.26 -19.10
N VAL A 63 -3.81 12.13 -18.47
CA VAL A 63 -5.07 11.86 -19.15
C VAL A 63 -5.57 13.13 -19.83
N THR A 64 -5.93 13.04 -21.12
CA THR A 64 -6.55 14.14 -21.87
C THR A 64 -8.04 14.26 -21.51
N LYS A 65 -8.59 15.48 -21.52
CA LYS A 65 -9.99 15.76 -21.10
C LYS A 65 -11.04 14.94 -21.85
N ASP A 66 -10.80 14.57 -23.12
CA ASP A 66 -11.73 13.80 -23.97
C ASP A 66 -11.45 12.29 -24.01
N SER A 67 -10.89 11.74 -22.93
CA SER A 67 -10.53 10.32 -22.88
C SER A 67 -11.72 9.43 -22.51
N HIS A 68 -11.94 8.38 -23.30
CA HIS A 68 -12.86 7.29 -22.94
C HIS A 68 -12.18 6.36 -21.94
N TRP A 69 -12.90 6.04 -20.86
CA TRP A 69 -12.45 5.13 -19.81
C TRP A 69 -13.26 3.84 -19.86
N VAL A 70 -12.58 2.72 -20.05
CA VAL A 70 -13.16 1.40 -19.78
C VAL A 70 -12.46 0.86 -18.56
N ILE A 71 -13.13 0.84 -17.41
CA ILE A 71 -12.57 0.38 -16.14
C ILE A 71 -13.23 -0.96 -15.78
N ARG A 72 -12.39 -1.97 -15.59
CA ARG A 72 -12.77 -3.28 -15.04
C ARG A 72 -12.13 -3.39 -13.67
N THR A 73 -12.93 -3.14 -12.64
CA THR A 73 -12.49 -3.28 -11.26
C THR A 73 -12.63 -4.74 -10.85
N SER A 74 -11.51 -5.45 -10.68
CA SER A 74 -11.51 -6.68 -9.89
C SER A 74 -11.33 -6.31 -8.43
N SER A 75 -12.39 -6.43 -7.62
CA SER A 75 -12.29 -6.26 -6.18
C SER A 75 -11.45 -7.40 -5.60
N SER A 76 -10.24 -7.09 -5.16
CA SER A 76 -9.44 -8.05 -4.40
C SER A 76 -10.09 -8.29 -3.03
N TRP A 77 -9.89 -9.48 -2.45
CA TRP A 77 -10.39 -9.80 -1.11
C TRP A 77 -9.90 -8.79 -0.06
N ARG A 78 -8.65 -8.32 -0.22
CA ARG A 78 -8.05 -7.25 0.59
C ARG A 78 -8.88 -5.97 0.52
N GLU A 79 -9.22 -5.53 -0.70
CA GLU A 79 -10.02 -4.34 -0.93
C GLU A 79 -11.41 -4.45 -0.28
N SER A 80 -12.05 -5.62 -0.36
CA SER A 80 -13.34 -5.85 0.30
C SER A 80 -13.25 -5.73 1.83
N ILE A 81 -12.17 -6.23 2.44
CA ILE A 81 -11.93 -6.07 3.89
C ILE A 81 -11.74 -4.60 4.23
N ILE A 82 -10.88 -3.90 3.50
CA ILE A 82 -10.60 -2.47 3.74
C ILE A 82 -11.88 -1.65 3.62
N GLN A 83 -12.67 -1.87 2.57
CA GLN A 83 -13.94 -1.15 2.36
C GLN A 83 -14.97 -1.45 3.46
N THR A 84 -15.00 -2.67 3.99
CA THR A 84 -15.90 -3.03 5.08
C THR A 84 -15.52 -2.28 6.35
N VAL A 85 -14.24 -2.35 6.71
CA VAL A 85 -13.70 -1.62 7.87
C VAL A 85 -13.92 -0.12 7.67
N GLU A 86 -13.60 0.43 6.50
CA GLU A 86 -13.77 1.85 6.17
C GLU A 86 -15.20 2.34 6.39
N ARG A 87 -16.22 1.55 6.05
CA ARG A 87 -17.62 1.92 6.34
C ARG A 87 -17.94 2.00 7.83
N ASP A 88 -17.34 1.15 8.64
CA ASP A 88 -17.57 1.13 10.09
C ASP A 88 -16.83 2.28 10.78
N ILE A 89 -15.60 2.58 10.33
CA ILE A 89 -14.77 3.61 10.94
C ILE A 89 -14.89 5.00 10.28
N SER A 90 -15.62 5.16 9.17
CA SER A 90 -15.81 6.47 8.50
C SER A 90 -16.53 7.52 9.34
N ARG A 91 -17.19 7.10 10.43
CA ARG A 91 -17.86 8.01 11.39
C ARG A 91 -16.90 8.59 12.44
N LEU A 92 -15.68 8.09 12.54
CA LEU A 92 -14.69 8.60 13.49
C LEU A 92 -13.97 9.84 12.94
N GLU A 93 -13.73 10.80 13.81
CA GLU A 93 -13.03 12.06 13.51
C GLU A 93 -11.61 11.83 12.96
N HIS A 94 -10.91 10.79 13.46
CA HIS A 94 -9.53 10.47 13.07
C HIS A 94 -9.42 9.22 12.19
N PHE A 95 -10.47 8.91 11.41
CA PHE A 95 -10.50 7.76 10.50
C PHE A 95 -9.26 7.67 9.60
N ALA A 96 -8.84 8.78 8.99
CA ALA A 96 -7.68 8.83 8.10
C ALA A 96 -6.38 8.38 8.80
N LEU A 97 -6.23 8.70 10.09
CA LEU A 97 -5.07 8.33 10.90
C LEU A 97 -5.09 6.84 11.23
N ILE A 98 -6.26 6.32 11.60
CA ILE A 98 -6.47 4.87 11.82
C ILE A 98 -6.18 4.10 10.55
N LYS A 99 -6.68 4.57 9.40
CA LYS A 99 -6.45 3.96 8.09
C LYS A 99 -4.96 3.92 7.74
N ALA A 100 -4.24 5.02 8.01
CA ALA A 100 -2.80 5.11 7.78
C ALA A 100 -2.00 4.16 8.67
N LEU A 101 -2.37 4.00 9.95
CA LEU A 101 -1.69 3.06 10.84
C LEU A 101 -2.02 1.59 10.53
N ALA A 102 -3.30 1.28 10.27
CA ALA A 102 -3.76 -0.09 10.11
C ALA A 102 -3.42 -0.68 8.73
N PHE A 103 -3.55 0.13 7.67
CA PHE A 103 -3.45 -0.34 6.28
C PHE A 103 -2.32 0.32 5.48
N ALA A 104 -1.48 1.17 6.11
CA ALA A 104 -0.55 2.08 5.42
C ALA A 104 -1.21 3.00 4.38
N ASP A 105 -2.53 3.14 4.40
CA ASP A 105 -3.23 3.98 3.44
C ASP A 105 -3.29 5.43 3.95
N ARG A 106 -2.54 6.29 3.27
CA ARG A 106 -2.38 7.71 3.61
C ARG A 106 -3.29 8.62 2.78
N THR A 107 -4.20 8.06 1.97
CA THR A 107 -5.02 8.81 1.00
C THR A 107 -5.97 9.83 1.63
N GLY A 108 -6.20 9.79 2.94
CA GLY A 108 -7.07 10.73 3.67
C GLY A 108 -6.39 11.73 4.62
N LEU A 109 -5.06 11.71 4.77
CA LEU A 109 -4.36 12.59 5.72
C LEU A 109 -4.25 14.01 5.16
N THR A 110 -4.73 15.00 5.91
CA THR A 110 -4.61 16.43 5.58
C THR A 110 -3.18 16.93 5.79
N LYS A 111 -2.85 18.13 5.27
CA LYS A 111 -1.51 18.71 5.48
C LYS A 111 -1.28 19.04 6.94
N GLU A 112 -2.33 19.44 7.63
CA GLU A 112 -2.36 19.72 9.06
C GLU A 112 -2.03 18.45 9.85
N ASP A 113 -2.64 17.31 9.53
CA ASP A 113 -2.31 16.02 10.15
C ASP A 113 -0.84 15.66 9.96
N TRP A 114 -0.32 15.85 8.74
CA TRP A 114 1.09 15.60 8.43
C TRP A 114 2.04 16.50 9.23
N GLN A 115 1.66 17.75 9.45
CA GLN A 115 2.43 18.70 10.24
C GLN A 115 2.40 18.31 11.72
N SER A 116 1.22 18.01 12.28
CA SER A 116 1.09 17.56 13.68
C SER A 116 1.83 16.24 13.95
N LEU A 117 1.79 15.29 13.02
CA LEU A 117 2.56 14.03 13.10
C LEU A 117 4.07 14.27 13.02
N ARG A 118 4.51 15.30 12.30
CA ARG A 118 5.92 15.69 12.22
C ARG A 118 6.38 16.36 13.50
N ASP A 119 5.60 17.32 13.99
CA ASP A 119 5.93 18.11 15.16
C ASP A 119 5.93 17.26 16.44
N SER A 120 5.07 16.25 16.50
CA SER A 120 5.06 15.24 17.57
C SER A 120 6.12 14.14 17.42
N GLY A 121 6.85 14.11 16.29
CA GLY A 121 7.83 13.06 15.99
C GLY A 121 7.22 11.70 15.65
N LEU A 122 5.89 11.56 15.57
CA LEU A 122 5.19 10.29 15.32
C LEU A 122 5.15 9.86 13.85
N LEU A 123 5.74 10.65 12.95
CA LEU A 123 5.77 10.39 11.51
C LEU A 123 6.38 9.02 11.15
N HIS A 124 7.29 8.51 11.98
CA HIS A 124 7.88 7.18 11.82
C HIS A 124 6.94 6.04 12.22
N LEU A 125 5.97 6.25 13.13
CA LEU A 125 4.95 5.26 13.52
C LEU A 125 3.87 5.08 12.45
N VAL A 126 3.55 6.16 11.73
CA VAL A 126 2.60 6.17 10.61
C VAL A 126 3.14 5.41 9.39
N SER A 127 4.46 5.22 9.32
CA SER A 127 5.06 4.23 8.44
C SER A 127 5.07 2.90 9.19
N ILE A 128 4.26 1.93 8.75
CA ILE A 128 4.10 0.62 9.41
C ILE A 128 5.40 0.20 10.11
N SER A 129 5.36 0.19 11.44
CA SER A 129 6.48 -0.24 12.25
C SER A 129 6.49 -1.76 12.30
N GLY A 130 7.69 -2.38 12.26
CA GLY A 130 7.85 -3.82 12.45
C GLY A 130 7.22 -4.34 13.76
N LEU A 131 6.94 -3.44 14.70
CA LEU A 131 6.16 -3.70 15.91
C LEU A 131 4.77 -4.29 15.61
N HIS A 132 4.05 -3.81 14.60
CA HIS A 132 2.70 -4.32 14.31
C HIS A 132 2.74 -5.78 13.85
N ILE A 133 3.74 -6.12 13.04
CA ILE A 133 4.00 -7.49 12.59
C ILE A 133 4.45 -8.34 13.78
N GLY A 134 5.31 -7.80 14.64
CA GLY A 134 5.72 -8.45 15.90
C GLY A 134 4.54 -8.73 16.83
N MET A 135 3.60 -7.79 16.98
CA MET A 135 2.38 -7.99 17.76
C MET A 135 1.50 -9.08 17.13
N ALA A 136 1.32 -9.08 15.80
CA ALA A 136 0.57 -10.12 15.10
C ALA A 136 1.21 -11.51 15.26
N LEU A 137 2.54 -11.59 15.16
CA LEU A 137 3.31 -12.82 15.42
C LEU A 137 3.10 -13.30 16.86
N THR A 138 3.26 -12.42 17.84
CA THR A 138 3.13 -12.75 19.27
C THR A 138 1.71 -13.20 19.60
N PHE A 139 0.70 -12.55 19.00
CA PHE A 139 -0.69 -12.95 19.13
C PHE A 139 -0.94 -14.34 18.54
N GLY A 140 -0.42 -14.63 17.34
CA GLY A 140 -0.50 -15.95 16.74
C GLY A 140 0.20 -17.02 17.59
N LEU A 141 1.41 -16.74 18.10
CA LEU A 141 2.14 -17.63 19.01
C LEU A 141 1.35 -17.91 20.29
N ALA A 142 0.74 -16.89 20.90
CA ALA A 142 -0.08 -17.03 22.10
C ALA A 142 -1.33 -17.89 21.83
N LEU A 143 -2.03 -17.62 20.73
CA LEU A 143 -3.22 -18.38 20.34
C LEU A 143 -2.89 -19.84 20.04
N GLY A 144 -1.84 -20.11 19.27
CA GLY A 144 -1.39 -21.47 19.00
C GLY A 144 -0.85 -22.18 20.25
N GLY A 145 -0.26 -21.43 21.20
CA GLY A 145 0.11 -21.94 22.52
C GLY A 145 -1.10 -22.36 23.36
N LEU A 146 -2.19 -21.58 23.30
CA LEU A 146 -3.45 -21.87 23.98
C LEU A 146 -4.15 -23.10 23.37
N ILE A 147 -4.13 -23.22 22.04
CA ILE A 147 -4.65 -24.42 21.35
C ILE A 147 -3.78 -25.65 21.66
N ARG A 148 -2.46 -25.49 21.76
CA ARG A 148 -1.55 -26.57 22.20
C ARG A 148 -1.90 -27.07 23.62
N LEU A 149 -2.34 -26.18 24.51
CA LEU A 149 -2.77 -26.58 25.86
C LEU A 149 -4.00 -27.49 25.80
N ALA A 150 -4.92 -27.26 24.86
CA ALA A 150 -6.09 -28.11 24.63
C ALA A 150 -5.78 -29.38 23.80
N MET A 151 -4.80 -29.31 22.89
CA MET A 151 -4.41 -30.40 21.98
C MET A 151 -2.88 -30.58 21.94
N PRO A 152 -2.29 -31.26 22.94
CA PRO A 152 -0.83 -31.38 23.10
C PRO A 152 -0.13 -32.20 22.00
N ARG A 153 -0.89 -32.86 21.12
CA ARG A 153 -0.39 -33.63 19.96
C ARG A 153 0.34 -32.77 18.94
N TYR A 154 0.03 -31.47 18.85
CA TYR A 154 0.54 -30.58 17.81
C TYR A 154 1.58 -29.59 18.37
N TRP A 155 2.85 -30.01 18.41
CA TRP A 155 3.93 -29.19 18.98
C TRP A 155 4.34 -27.99 18.10
N PHE A 156 4.15 -28.10 16.78
CA PHE A 156 4.48 -27.04 15.81
C PHE A 156 3.37 -25.99 15.64
N LEU A 157 2.18 -26.22 16.23
CA LEU A 157 1.01 -25.36 16.07
C LEU A 157 1.25 -23.90 16.46
N PRO A 158 1.94 -23.59 17.58
CA PRO A 158 2.26 -22.21 17.96
C PRO A 158 3.07 -21.50 16.87
N SER A 159 4.19 -22.09 16.42
CA SER A 159 5.06 -21.49 15.41
C SER A 159 4.37 -21.31 14.06
N VAL A 160 3.58 -22.30 13.61
CA VAL A 160 2.84 -22.22 12.34
C VAL A 160 1.75 -21.16 12.40
N SER A 161 1.01 -21.08 13.51
CA SER A 161 -0.03 -20.04 13.68
C SER A 161 0.57 -18.64 13.78
N GLY A 162 1.66 -18.45 14.52
CA GLY A 162 2.41 -17.19 14.57
C GLY A 162 2.85 -16.73 13.19
N LEU A 163 3.48 -17.63 12.42
CA LEU A 163 3.93 -17.33 11.06
C LEU A 163 2.76 -17.01 10.13
N ALA A 164 1.65 -17.76 10.22
CA ALA A 164 0.45 -17.52 9.42
C ALA A 164 -0.15 -16.13 9.72
N PHE A 165 -0.27 -15.73 10.99
CA PHE A 165 -0.76 -14.41 11.37
C PHE A 165 0.15 -13.28 10.88
N ALA A 166 1.48 -13.45 10.98
CA ALA A 166 2.44 -12.49 10.45
C ALA A 166 2.32 -12.34 8.92
N ILE A 167 2.19 -13.45 8.19
CA ILE A 167 2.00 -13.44 6.73
C ILE A 167 0.68 -12.77 6.34
N VAL A 168 -0.42 -13.10 7.03
CA VAL A 168 -1.73 -12.49 6.77
C VAL A 168 -1.68 -10.99 7.01
N TYR A 169 -1.02 -10.54 8.08
CA TYR A 169 -0.86 -9.11 8.36
C TYR A 169 0.03 -8.42 7.32
N ALA A 170 1.16 -9.03 6.94
CA ALA A 170 2.03 -8.51 5.88
C ALA A 170 1.31 -8.39 4.53
N TRP A 171 0.46 -9.36 4.20
CA TRP A 171 -0.40 -9.33 3.01
C TRP A 171 -1.44 -8.20 3.08
N LEU A 172 -2.08 -8.01 4.25
CA LEU A 172 -3.03 -6.90 4.45
C LEU A 172 -2.35 -5.53 4.31
N ALA A 173 -1.09 -5.44 4.73
CA ALA A 173 -0.22 -4.29 4.59
C ALA A 173 0.47 -4.15 3.22
N ASP A 174 0.02 -4.92 2.21
CA ASP A 174 0.47 -4.88 0.81
C ASP A 174 1.97 -5.15 0.62
N PHE A 175 2.60 -5.89 1.54
CA PHE A 175 4.05 -6.09 1.55
C PHE A 175 4.84 -4.78 1.36
N SER A 176 4.33 -3.68 1.93
CA SER A 176 5.03 -2.40 1.95
C SER A 176 6.52 -2.60 2.33
N LEU A 177 7.42 -1.79 1.77
CA LEU A 177 8.87 -1.87 2.03
C LEU A 177 9.25 -2.05 3.52
N PRO A 178 8.55 -1.42 4.49
CA PRO A 178 8.76 -1.69 5.92
C PRO A 178 8.36 -3.10 6.35
N THR A 179 7.23 -3.64 5.87
CA THR A 179 6.76 -5.00 6.20
C THR A 179 7.60 -6.10 5.57
N THR A 180 8.24 -5.86 4.43
CA THR A 180 9.18 -6.82 3.83
C THR A 180 10.51 -6.89 4.59
N ARG A 181 10.88 -5.83 5.32
CA ARG A 181 12.14 -5.75 6.06
C ARG A 181 12.04 -6.21 7.52
N ALA A 182 10.84 -6.27 8.07
CA ALA A 182 10.57 -6.65 9.45
C ALA A 182 10.37 -8.17 9.57
#